data_AF-A0A101RUR2-F1
#
_entry.id   AF-A0A101RUR2-F1
#
_cell.length_a   1.000
_cell.length_b   1.000
_cell.length_c   1.000
_cell.angle_alpha   90.00
_cell.angle_beta   90.00
_cell.angle_gamma   90.00
#
_symmetry.space_group_name_H-M   'P 1'
#
loop_
_entity.id
_entity.type
_entity.pdbx_description
1 polymer ?
#
loop_
_entity_poly.entity_id
_entity_poly.type
_entity_poly.pdbx_seq_one_letter_code
_entity_poly.pdbx_strand_id
1 'polypeptide(L)'
;MVSSLQEALTWSGPAVVVLFTLGRAESPLAEGAFDLARPDDVGVFPVSTESWDRHAVVQAYDLTFEEGRLDDPDLPGLLRECLRKASVHAEGIAWLTFEGAFHFDHLFTDDIADQIYGYCVTGEEPVVVWDREIMKSDRWKREIREVRSVLDRDFPA
;
A
#
# COMPACT_ATOMS: atom_id res chain seq x y z
N MET A 1 5.17 14.04 20.58
CA MET A 1 5.73 12.67 20.50
C MET A 1 5.56 12.22 19.06
N VAL A 2 6.61 11.73 18.43
CA VAL A 2 6.47 11.05 17.13
C VAL A 2 5.87 9.69 17.46
N SER A 3 4.66 9.41 16.97
CA SER A 3 4.11 8.07 17.14
C SER A 3 4.88 7.09 16.27
N SER A 4 5.15 5.88 16.78
CA SER A 4 5.76 4.84 15.97
C SER A 4 4.84 4.46 14.81
N LEU A 5 5.38 3.79 13.79
CA LEU A 5 4.54 3.24 12.71
C LEU A 5 3.48 2.29 13.27
N GLN A 6 3.86 1.48 14.26
CA GLN A 6 2.97 0.52 14.92
C GLN A 6 1.82 1.22 15.65
N GLU A 7 2.12 2.26 16.46
CA GLU A 7 1.09 3.04 17.17
C GLU A 7 0.06 3.67 16.21
N ALA A 8 0.47 3.96 14.98
CA ALA A 8 -0.44 4.49 13.97
C ALA A 8 -1.27 3.43 13.27
N LEU A 9 -0.75 2.21 13.16
CA LEU A 9 -1.50 1.06 12.66
C LEU A 9 -2.53 0.55 13.69
N THR A 10 -2.33 0.82 14.99
CA THR A 10 -3.20 0.35 16.09
C THR A 10 -4.15 1.41 16.66
N TRP A 11 -4.20 2.61 16.07
CA TRP A 11 -4.85 3.80 16.67
C TRP A 11 -6.32 3.61 17.09
N SER A 12 -7.08 2.70 16.48
CA SER A 12 -8.51 2.52 16.74
C SER A 12 -8.98 1.06 16.88
N GLY A 13 -8.07 0.09 17.05
CA GLY A 13 -8.44 -1.32 17.11
C GLY A 13 -7.28 -2.27 16.80
N PRO A 14 -7.55 -3.48 16.25
CA PRO A 14 -6.49 -4.35 15.78
C PRO A 14 -5.63 -3.63 14.73
N ALA A 15 -4.40 -4.08 14.53
CA ALA A 15 -3.51 -3.46 13.57
C ALA A 15 -4.00 -3.72 12.15
N VAL A 16 -4.28 -2.66 11.38
CA VAL A 16 -4.73 -2.81 9.98
C VAL A 16 -3.69 -2.25 9.03
N VAL A 17 -3.16 -3.12 8.17
CA VAL A 17 -2.33 -2.75 7.03
C VAL A 17 -3.23 -2.71 5.79
N VAL A 18 -3.45 -1.51 5.24
CA VAL A 18 -4.25 -1.36 4.03
C VAL A 18 -3.35 -1.49 2.81
N LEU A 19 -3.59 -2.52 2.01
CA LEU A 19 -2.95 -2.73 0.73
C LEU A 19 -3.91 -2.34 -0.38
N PHE A 20 -3.44 -1.51 -1.32
CA PHE A 20 -4.17 -1.22 -2.54
C PHE A 20 -3.46 -1.80 -3.75
N THR A 21 -4.24 -2.10 -4.79
CA THR A 21 -3.74 -2.42 -6.12
C THR A 21 -4.37 -1.50 -7.14
N LEU A 22 -3.61 -1.15 -8.17
CA LEU A 22 -4.05 -0.36 -9.30
C LEU A 22 -3.65 -1.08 -10.58
N GLY A 23 -4.65 -1.39 -11.41
CA GLY A 23 -4.48 -2.10 -12.67
C GLY A 23 -5.44 -1.61 -13.77
N ARG A 24 -5.48 -2.34 -14.88
CA ARG A 24 -6.32 -2.00 -16.06
C ARG A 24 -7.70 -2.65 -16.04
N ALA A 25 -7.88 -3.70 -15.24
CA ALA A 25 -9.11 -4.46 -15.17
C ALA A 25 -9.35 -4.92 -13.73
N GLU A 26 -10.61 -5.23 -13.41
CA GLU A 26 -10.96 -5.88 -12.15
C GLU A 26 -10.36 -7.30 -12.13
N SER A 27 -9.36 -7.47 -11.26
CA SER A 27 -8.74 -8.75 -10.98
C SER A 27 -8.44 -8.82 -9.49
N PRO A 28 -9.40 -9.24 -8.66
CA PRO A 28 -9.16 -9.42 -7.24
C PRO A 28 -8.16 -10.55 -7.02
N LEU A 29 -7.25 -10.35 -6.06
CA LEU A 29 -6.31 -11.38 -5.65
C LEU A 29 -7.06 -12.62 -5.17
N ALA A 30 -6.55 -13.80 -5.53
CA ALA A 30 -7.12 -15.06 -5.12
C ALA A 30 -7.10 -15.23 -3.59
N GLU A 31 -8.02 -16.05 -3.08
CA GLU A 31 -8.01 -16.49 -1.69
C GLU A 31 -6.62 -17.10 -1.35
N GLY A 32 -6.03 -16.67 -0.23
CA GLY A 32 -4.69 -17.08 0.20
C GLY A 32 -3.52 -16.31 -0.42
N ALA A 33 -3.76 -15.25 -1.22
CA ALA A 33 -2.69 -14.40 -1.76
C ALA A 33 -1.74 -13.84 -0.68
N PHE A 34 -2.26 -13.68 0.54
CA PHE A 34 -1.56 -13.14 1.71
C PHE A 34 -1.10 -14.20 2.73
N ASP A 35 -1.16 -15.50 2.39
CA ASP A 35 -0.79 -16.62 3.29
C ASP A 35 0.65 -16.55 3.82
N LEU A 36 1.53 -15.81 3.16
CA LEU A 36 2.89 -15.57 3.63
C LEU A 36 2.91 -14.66 4.86
N ALA A 37 2.18 -13.54 4.80
CA ALA A 37 2.07 -12.61 5.93
C ALA A 37 1.18 -13.16 7.05
N ARG A 38 0.25 -14.07 6.72
CA ARG A 38 -0.73 -14.66 7.63
C ARG A 38 -1.47 -13.58 8.43
N PRO A 39 -2.18 -12.66 7.76
CA PRO A 39 -3.12 -11.80 8.45
C PRO A 39 -4.20 -12.66 9.14
N ASP A 40 -4.70 -12.17 10.26
CA ASP A 40 -5.76 -12.82 11.03
C ASP A 40 -7.11 -12.70 10.34
N ASP A 41 -7.31 -11.61 9.58
CA ASP A 41 -8.47 -11.40 8.72
C ASP A 41 -8.07 -10.60 7.47
N VAL A 42 -8.80 -10.84 6.36
CA VAL A 42 -8.62 -10.13 5.10
C VAL A 42 -9.95 -9.59 4.61
N GLY A 43 -10.16 -8.28 4.72
CA GLY A 43 -11.25 -7.59 4.05
C GLY A 43 -10.88 -7.26 2.61
N VAL A 44 -11.81 -7.44 1.66
CA VAL A 44 -11.63 -7.05 0.26
C VAL A 44 -12.73 -6.08 -0.14
N PHE A 45 -12.35 -4.91 -0.63
CA PHE A 45 -13.29 -3.84 -0.97
C PHE A 45 -12.98 -3.28 -2.36
N PRO A 46 -13.95 -3.31 -3.30
CA PRO A 46 -13.80 -2.56 -4.53
C PRO A 46 -13.82 -1.07 -4.22
N VAL A 47 -12.91 -0.31 -4.83
CA VAL A 47 -12.89 1.14 -4.65
C VAL A 47 -13.47 1.80 -5.89
N SER A 48 -14.50 2.64 -5.71
CA SER A 48 -15.05 3.40 -6.82
C SER A 48 -14.00 4.38 -7.36
N THR A 49 -13.68 4.24 -8.64
CA THR A 49 -12.85 5.17 -9.40
C THR A 49 -13.69 6.05 -10.33
N GLU A 50 -15.02 6.12 -10.14
CA GLU A 50 -15.93 6.84 -11.05
C GLU A 50 -15.63 8.34 -11.19
N SER A 51 -15.05 8.95 -10.17
CA SER A 51 -14.62 10.36 -10.20
C SER A 51 -13.17 10.54 -10.68
N TRP A 52 -12.52 9.46 -11.12
CA TRP A 52 -11.14 9.49 -11.54
C TRP A 52 -11.05 9.59 -13.05
N ASP A 53 -10.35 10.60 -13.54
CA ASP A 53 -10.16 10.81 -14.99
C ASP A 53 -9.29 9.71 -15.64
N ARG A 54 -8.79 8.74 -14.86
CA ARG A 54 -7.91 7.67 -15.33
C ARG A 54 -8.69 6.40 -15.62
N HIS A 55 -8.33 5.75 -16.72
CA HIS A 55 -8.78 4.39 -17.04
C HIS A 55 -7.99 3.36 -16.21
N ALA A 56 -8.32 3.28 -14.92
CA ALA A 56 -7.69 2.41 -13.94
C ALA A 56 -8.74 1.83 -12.97
N VAL A 57 -8.44 0.63 -12.49
CA VAL A 57 -9.21 -0.09 -11.49
C VAL A 57 -8.41 -0.17 -10.21
N VAL A 58 -9.05 0.15 -9.08
CA VAL A 58 -8.43 0.05 -7.76
C VAL A 58 -9.18 -0.95 -6.88
N GLN A 59 -8.43 -1.81 -6.20
CA GLN A 59 -8.94 -2.72 -5.17
C GLN A 59 -8.21 -2.44 -3.85
N ALA A 60 -8.95 -2.50 -2.74
CA ALA A 60 -8.42 -2.36 -1.39
C ALA A 60 -8.51 -3.68 -0.63
N TYR A 61 -7.47 -3.97 0.15
CA TYR A 61 -7.35 -5.14 1.01
C TYR A 61 -6.96 -4.69 2.40
N ASP A 62 -7.81 -4.95 3.38
CA ASP A 62 -7.52 -4.68 4.78
C ASP A 62 -6.91 -5.94 5.40
N LEU A 63 -5.61 -5.91 5.65
CA LEU A 63 -4.87 -7.00 6.27
C LEU A 63 -4.82 -6.75 7.77
N THR A 64 -5.64 -7.48 8.52
CA THR A 64 -5.74 -7.31 9.97
C THR A 64 -4.74 -8.21 10.68
N PHE A 65 -4.05 -7.66 11.68
CA PHE A 65 -3.08 -8.35 12.52
C PHE A 65 -3.36 -8.10 14.01
N GLU A 66 -3.14 -9.11 14.84
CA GLU A 66 -2.97 -8.92 16.28
C GLU A 66 -1.79 -7.96 16.54
N GLU A 67 -1.94 -7.06 17.52
CA GLU A 67 -0.97 -6.01 17.81
C GLU A 67 0.46 -6.54 18.01
N GLY A 68 0.63 -7.66 18.71
CA GLY A 68 1.93 -8.28 18.94
C GLY A 68 2.63 -8.80 17.68
N ARG A 69 1.91 -9.00 16.57
CA ARG A 69 2.50 -9.39 15.27
C ARG A 69 3.25 -8.23 14.63
N LEU A 70 2.95 -6.98 14.99
CA LEU A 70 3.68 -5.83 14.46
C LEU A 70 5.13 -5.73 14.94
N ASP A 71 5.47 -6.43 16.03
CA ASP A 71 6.82 -6.54 16.56
C ASP A 71 7.66 -7.65 15.88
N ASP A 72 7.06 -8.43 14.98
CA ASP A 72 7.76 -9.46 14.22
C ASP A 72 8.75 -8.80 13.23
N PRO A 73 10.07 -9.03 13.39
CA PRO A 73 11.08 -8.41 12.52
C PRO A 73 10.99 -8.88 11.06
N ASP A 74 10.32 -10.02 10.80
CA ASP A 74 10.14 -10.56 9.46
C ASP A 74 8.93 -9.95 8.74
N LEU A 75 8.00 -9.31 9.46
CA LEU A 75 6.77 -8.75 8.90
C LEU A 75 7.03 -7.78 7.72
N PRO A 76 7.97 -6.82 7.78
CA PRO A 76 8.27 -5.96 6.64
C PRO A 76 8.74 -6.74 5.40
N GLY A 77 9.45 -7.86 5.59
CA GLY A 77 9.84 -8.76 4.51
C GLY A 77 8.64 -9.49 3.90
N LEU A 78 7.72 -9.96 4.73
CA LEU A 78 6.48 -10.61 4.28
C LEU A 78 5.57 -9.64 3.53
N LEU A 79 5.45 -8.40 4.00
CA LEU A 79 4.70 -7.34 3.32
C LEU A 79 5.30 -6.99 1.95
N ARG A 80 6.63 -7.03 1.79
CA ARG A 80 7.28 -6.89 0.47
C ARG A 80 6.85 -8.00 -0.47
N GLU A 81 6.78 -9.25 -0.01
CA GLU A 81 6.30 -10.36 -0.83
C GLU A 81 4.83 -10.19 -1.24
N CYS A 82 3.99 -9.72 -0.31
CA CYS A 82 2.59 -9.38 -0.61
C CYS A 82 2.50 -8.30 -1.69
N LEU A 83 3.26 -7.21 -1.56
CA LEU A 83 3.33 -6.15 -2.56
C LEU A 83 3.78 -6.64 -3.93
N ARG A 84 4.82 -7.50 -3.99
CA ARG A 84 5.31 -8.07 -5.25
C ARG A 84 4.24 -8.90 -5.95
N LYS A 85 3.55 -9.78 -5.21
CA LYS A 85 2.45 -10.57 -5.77
C LYS A 85 1.30 -9.70 -6.25
N ALA A 86 0.93 -8.71 -5.43
CA ALA A 86 -0.17 -7.81 -5.71
C ALA A 86 0.08 -6.94 -6.95
N SER A 87 1.29 -6.39 -7.10
CA SER A 87 1.64 -5.59 -8.28
C SER A 87 1.59 -6.44 -9.55
N VAL A 88 2.26 -7.61 -9.55
CA VAL A 88 2.27 -8.55 -10.69
C VAL A 88 0.86 -8.94 -11.09
N HIS A 89 -0.01 -9.24 -10.12
CA HIS A 89 -1.39 -9.62 -10.41
C HIS A 89 -2.22 -8.48 -11.02
N ALA A 90 -2.02 -7.25 -10.54
CA ALA A 90 -2.70 -6.07 -11.05
C ALA A 90 -2.12 -5.59 -12.40
N GLU A 91 -0.96 -6.11 -12.81
CA GLU A 91 -0.16 -5.59 -13.92
C GLU A 91 0.07 -4.06 -13.82
N GLY A 92 0.26 -3.57 -12.59
CA GLY A 92 0.37 -2.14 -12.31
C GLY A 92 1.11 -1.83 -11.01
N ILE A 93 0.46 -1.11 -10.10
CA ILE A 93 1.08 -0.61 -8.86
C ILE A 93 0.34 -1.21 -7.67
N ALA A 94 1.10 -1.68 -6.66
CA ALA A 94 0.58 -2.00 -5.35
C ALA A 94 1.22 -1.10 -4.29
N TRP A 95 0.47 -0.71 -3.25
CA TRP A 95 1.03 0.11 -2.16
C TRP A 95 0.35 -0.16 -0.82
N LEU A 96 1.09 0.16 0.24
CA LEU A 96 0.65 0.08 1.63
C LEU A 96 0.51 1.48 2.21
N THR A 97 -0.59 1.72 2.91
CA THR A 97 -0.88 3.02 3.50
C THR A 97 -1.72 2.88 4.77
N PHE A 98 -1.92 3.98 5.48
CA PHE A 98 -2.83 4.02 6.63
C PHE A 98 -4.28 4.13 6.13
N GLU A 99 -5.21 3.65 6.95
CA GLU A 99 -6.64 3.76 6.66
C GLU A 99 -7.06 5.24 6.48
N GLY A 100 -7.86 5.53 5.45
CA GLY A 100 -8.42 6.88 5.22
C GLY A 100 -7.47 7.91 4.60
N ALA A 101 -6.32 7.49 4.06
CA ALA A 101 -5.20 8.37 3.77
C ALA A 101 -5.25 9.25 2.49
N PHE A 102 -6.10 9.00 1.49
CA PHE A 102 -5.99 9.77 0.25
C PHE A 102 -7.23 9.82 -0.65
N HIS A 103 -7.33 10.93 -1.39
CA HIS A 103 -8.11 11.04 -2.62
C HIS A 103 -7.20 10.66 -3.80
N PHE A 104 -7.72 9.96 -4.80
CA PHE A 104 -6.92 9.42 -5.91
C PHE A 104 -6.14 10.47 -6.71
N ASP A 105 -6.61 11.73 -6.70
CA ASP A 105 -5.89 12.84 -7.34
C ASP A 105 -4.53 13.14 -6.68
N HIS A 106 -4.44 12.91 -5.38
CA HIS A 106 -3.24 13.11 -4.56
C HIS A 106 -2.39 11.85 -4.42
N LEU A 107 -2.74 10.76 -5.11
CA LEU A 107 -1.99 9.51 -5.00
C LEU A 107 -0.51 9.72 -5.38
N PHE A 108 0.41 9.29 -4.51
CA PHE A 108 1.86 9.46 -4.64
C PHE A 108 2.37 10.92 -4.72
N THR A 109 1.64 11.90 -4.16
CA THR A 109 2.17 13.26 -3.99
C THR A 109 2.93 13.42 -2.66
N ASP A 110 3.70 14.51 -2.55
CA ASP A 110 4.43 14.87 -1.32
C ASP A 110 3.51 15.02 -0.10
N ASP A 111 2.24 15.36 -0.32
CA ASP A 111 1.25 15.61 0.74
C ASP A 111 0.81 14.31 1.46
N ILE A 112 0.96 13.17 0.80
CA ILE A 112 0.60 11.85 1.35
C ILE A 112 1.79 10.89 1.42
N ALA A 113 2.98 11.32 1.01
CA ALA A 113 4.15 10.45 0.97
C ALA A 113 4.49 9.85 2.34
N ASP A 114 4.29 10.61 3.41
CA ASP A 114 4.48 10.15 4.80
C ASP A 114 3.33 9.27 5.33
N GLN A 115 2.33 8.99 4.49
CA GLN A 115 1.26 8.03 4.76
C GLN A 115 1.43 6.72 3.99
N ILE A 116 2.36 6.66 3.04
CA ILE A 116 2.70 5.46 2.28
C ILE A 116 3.96 4.87 2.88
N TYR A 117 3.88 3.63 3.36
CA TYR A 117 5.01 2.92 3.98
C TYR A 117 5.47 1.72 3.16
N GLY A 118 4.86 1.47 2.01
CA GLY A 118 5.39 0.50 1.06
C GLY A 118 4.75 0.63 -0.30
N TYR A 119 5.46 0.20 -1.33
CA TYR A 119 4.96 0.14 -2.70
C TYR A 119 5.72 -0.90 -3.53
N CYS A 120 5.12 -1.30 -4.63
CA CYS A 120 5.77 -2.08 -5.67
C CYS A 120 5.14 -1.73 -7.03
N VAL A 121 5.98 -1.34 -7.97
CA VAL A 121 5.64 -1.27 -9.39
C VAL A 121 5.90 -2.64 -10.00
N THR A 122 5.00 -3.10 -10.88
CA THR A 122 5.15 -4.40 -11.53
C THR A 122 6.49 -4.52 -12.25
N GLY A 123 7.23 -5.59 -11.96
CA GLY A 123 8.55 -5.84 -12.53
C GLY A 123 9.71 -5.17 -11.78
N GLU A 124 9.43 -4.39 -10.73
CA GLU A 124 10.42 -3.77 -9.86
C GLU A 124 10.49 -4.46 -8.48
N GLU A 125 11.53 -4.16 -7.71
CA GLU A 125 11.65 -4.68 -6.35
C GLU A 125 10.71 -3.93 -5.39
N PRO A 126 9.93 -4.66 -4.54
CA PRO A 126 9.05 -4.05 -3.56
C PRO A 126 9.84 -3.32 -2.47
N VAL A 127 9.34 -2.15 -2.07
CA VAL A 127 9.89 -1.34 -1.00
C VAL A 127 8.90 -1.29 0.15
N VAL A 128 9.41 -1.49 1.37
CA VAL A 128 8.67 -1.28 2.62
C VAL A 128 9.59 -0.56 3.58
N VAL A 129 9.10 0.54 4.15
CA VAL A 129 9.78 1.36 5.15
C VAL A 129 9.02 1.21 6.46
N TRP A 130 9.68 0.57 7.43
CA TRP A 130 9.10 0.33 8.77
C TRP A 130 9.62 1.33 9.81
N ASP A 131 9.82 2.58 9.38
CA ASP A 131 10.37 3.67 10.20
C ASP A 131 9.71 5.00 9.79
N ARG A 132 9.01 5.62 10.74
CA ARG A 132 8.23 6.84 10.47
C ARG A 132 9.10 8.06 10.18
N GLU A 133 10.33 8.12 10.68
CA GLU A 133 11.23 9.23 10.39
C GLU A 133 11.80 9.14 8.98
N ILE A 134 12.05 7.92 8.47
CA ILE A 134 12.38 7.71 7.06
C ILE A 134 11.21 8.15 6.17
N MET A 135 9.98 7.79 6.51
CA MET A 135 8.78 8.16 5.74
C MET A 135 8.59 9.68 5.63
N LYS A 136 9.03 10.46 6.62
CA LYS A 136 8.97 11.94 6.57
C LYS A 136 10.11 12.58 5.79
N SER A 137 11.14 11.81 5.45
CA SER A 137 12.35 12.34 4.84
C SER A 137 12.15 12.79 3.39
N ASP A 138 12.95 13.76 2.95
CA ASP A 138 12.95 14.21 1.55
C ASP A 138 13.43 13.12 0.58
N ARG A 139 14.17 12.13 1.08
CA ARG A 139 14.52 10.95 0.29
C ARG A 139 13.27 10.14 -0.04
N TRP A 140 12.47 9.81 0.97
CA TRP A 140 11.24 9.04 0.76
C TRP A 140 10.25 9.77 -0.15
N LYS A 141 10.06 11.08 0.07
CA LYS A 141 9.22 11.90 -0.81
C LYS A 141 9.67 11.84 -2.28
N ARG A 142 10.98 11.82 -2.54
CA ARG A 142 11.51 11.65 -3.90
C ARG A 142 11.17 10.28 -4.49
N GLU A 143 11.35 9.21 -3.72
CA GLU A 143 11.01 7.84 -4.15
C GLU A 143 9.50 7.73 -4.48
N ILE A 144 8.63 8.30 -3.64
CA ILE A 144 7.18 8.35 -3.91
C ILE A 144 6.85 9.15 -5.19
N ARG A 145 7.52 10.26 -5.48
CA ARG A 145 7.32 11.01 -6.74
C ARG A 145 7.73 10.22 -7.98
N GLU A 146 8.72 9.33 -7.88
CA GLU A 146 9.09 8.44 -8.98
C GLU A 146 7.93 7.47 -9.28
N VAL A 147 7.27 6.94 -8.25
CA VAL A 147 6.03 6.14 -8.40
C VAL A 147 4.91 6.96 -9.02
N ARG A 148 4.75 8.24 -8.63
CA ARG A 148 3.78 9.14 -9.29
C ARG A 148 4.06 9.29 -10.79
N SER A 149 5.34 9.40 -11.17
CA SER A 149 5.73 9.52 -12.57
C SER A 149 5.36 8.25 -13.37
N VAL A 150 5.46 7.07 -12.74
CA VAL A 150 4.98 5.80 -13.31
C VAL A 150 3.45 5.82 -13.46
N LEU A 151 2.72 6.23 -12.42
CA LEU A 151 1.26 6.38 -12.47
C LEU A 151 0.82 7.29 -13.63
N ASP A 152 1.47 8.45 -13.78
CA ASP A 152 1.15 9.43 -14.83
C ASP A 152 1.47 8.94 -16.25
N ARG A 153 2.53 8.14 -16.39
CA ARG A 153 2.92 7.54 -17.67
C ARG A 153 2.01 6.38 -18.07
N ASP A 154 1.77 5.45 -17.14
CA ASP A 154 1.16 4.15 -17.43
C ASP A 154 -0.35 4.16 -17.24
N PHE A 155 -0.90 5.13 -16.50
CA PHE A 155 -2.34 5.31 -16.29
C PHE A 155 -2.69 6.80 -16.43
N PRO A 156 -2.53 7.40 -17.62
CA PRO A 156 -2.80 8.82 -17.81
C PRO A 156 -4.28 9.15 -17.54
N ALA A 157 -4.52 10.39 -17.10
CA ALA A 157 -5.85 11.00 -17.06
C ALA A 157 -6.32 11.41 -18.47
#